data_AF-A0A9X2K105-F1
#
_entry.id   AF-A0A9X2K105-F1
#
_cell.length_a   1.000
_cell.length_b   1.000
_cell.length_c   1.000
_cell.angle_alpha   90.00
_cell.angle_beta   90.00
_cell.angle_gamma   90.00
#
_symmetry.space_group_name_H-M   'P 1'
#
loop_
_entity.id
_entity.type
_entity.pdbx_description
1 polymer ?
#
loop_
_entity_poly.entity_id
_entity_poly.type
_entity_poly.pdbx_seq_one_letter_code
_entity_poly.pdbx_strand_id
1 'polypeptide(L)'
;MADTLAATLIVPMLQRDPVTAAVPLTHLSLLVTINLAGIAGLLVAGGRLADLLGRRGVLAAGLALFAAGGAAMTLGTSWLVLLAGRAVQGVGAAMMLPSALGLLLASRSQERRRGGAAALWSAATGCGGLLMHALGGWMLDTHGWRALYLPLTATAAALLLLVAGLPRTQAVRRTRPDLLGMAALVAATTALVLLISLGGQWGWSSPAAAGAALVTAAGFVLAAVRTRHHPTGGIDASLWRCPGFGWGMATSLLYGTCAFPILAMAPLLLREMGLRPASVGLVLMPLSAAVIAASLLTARLARRAGTSWTIYAGGYLSAAALLMLSTVPFTSAAGQAGLVLLGCGYGVLSTTATLAGTSGVPSDRYALAVGALSTARMLGGALGPAAALAYLDPFPGQVSMRYRDVLASVFAVTLLLALAGLIRAVRTGPVAGRLHPVAAPGGAASTSAGATPPAPADVDTLRSALLRQRARLEAMASAAEAELASLTDPRRSHTPVRVAPASLPTVVSPRGGPA
;
A
#
# COMPACT_ATOMS: atom_id res chain seq x y z
N MET A 1 0.36 1.88 -7.90
CA MET A 1 1.78 1.76 -8.26
C MET A 1 1.97 1.83 -9.77
N ALA A 2 1.39 0.92 -10.56
CA ALA A 2 1.45 1.00 -12.03
C ALA A 2 1.06 2.39 -12.55
N ASP A 3 -0.06 2.94 -12.07
CA ASP A 3 -0.50 4.30 -12.38
C ASP A 3 0.50 5.40 -12.00
N THR A 4 1.05 5.32 -10.79
CA THR A 4 2.08 6.26 -10.31
C THR A 4 3.30 6.26 -11.21
N LEU A 5 3.77 5.08 -11.63
CA LEU A 5 4.91 4.95 -12.53
C LEU A 5 4.57 5.39 -13.97
N ALA A 6 3.36 5.12 -14.45
CA ALA A 6 2.90 5.65 -15.74
C ALA A 6 3.01 7.17 -15.74
N ALA A 7 2.52 7.82 -14.68
CA ALA A 7 2.55 9.27 -14.53
C ALA A 7 3.97 9.84 -14.54
N THR A 8 4.97 9.13 -14.03
CA THR A 8 6.37 9.59 -14.11
C THR A 8 7.07 9.24 -15.42
N LEU A 9 6.70 8.12 -16.05
CA LEU A 9 7.18 7.77 -17.40
C LEU A 9 6.68 8.74 -18.47
N ILE A 10 5.49 9.35 -18.30
CA ILE A 10 4.92 10.26 -19.31
C ILE A 10 5.60 11.63 -19.33
N VAL A 11 6.14 12.11 -18.19
CA VAL A 11 6.65 13.50 -18.05
C VAL A 11 7.59 13.92 -19.19
N PRO A 12 8.65 13.14 -19.54
CA PRO A 12 9.54 13.52 -20.63
C PRO A 12 8.90 13.46 -22.03
N MET A 13 7.75 12.77 -22.20
CA MET A 13 7.04 12.72 -23.48
C MET A 13 6.09 13.91 -23.67
N LEU A 14 5.51 14.42 -22.59
CA LEU A 14 4.52 15.50 -22.65
C LEU A 14 5.09 16.80 -23.23
N GLN A 15 6.40 17.04 -23.10
CA GLN A 15 7.05 18.18 -23.74
C GLN A 15 7.01 18.13 -25.27
N ARG A 16 6.83 16.94 -25.86
CA ARG A 16 6.80 16.71 -27.31
C ARG A 16 5.39 16.48 -27.85
N ASP A 17 4.39 16.37 -26.98
CA ASP A 17 3.01 16.11 -27.39
C ASP A 17 2.30 17.44 -27.76
N PRO A 18 1.60 17.51 -28.91
CA PRO A 18 0.92 18.73 -29.35
C PRO A 18 -0.08 19.30 -28.33
N VAL A 19 -0.71 18.44 -27.50
CA VAL A 19 -1.70 18.86 -26.48
C VAL A 19 -1.04 19.58 -25.31
N THR A 20 0.24 19.30 -25.05
CA THR A 20 0.94 19.75 -23.85
C THR A 20 2.26 20.48 -24.11
N ALA A 21 2.68 20.62 -25.37
CA ALA A 21 3.92 21.28 -25.76
C ALA A 21 4.02 22.76 -25.30
N ALA A 22 2.88 23.45 -25.19
CA ALA A 22 2.83 24.83 -24.70
C ALA A 22 2.88 24.96 -23.17
N VAL A 23 2.86 23.83 -22.44
CA VAL A 23 2.78 23.82 -20.98
C VAL A 23 4.17 23.69 -20.35
N PRO A 24 4.55 24.55 -19.39
CA PRO A 24 5.84 24.44 -18.69
C PRO A 24 6.03 23.08 -18.00
N LEU A 25 7.27 22.60 -17.91
CA LEU A 25 7.59 21.29 -17.31
C LEU A 25 7.11 21.15 -15.86
N THR A 26 7.15 22.23 -15.10
CA THR A 26 6.59 22.35 -13.75
C THR A 26 5.10 22.08 -13.71
N HIS A 27 4.34 22.63 -14.65
CA HIS A 27 2.92 22.38 -14.73
C HIS A 27 2.67 20.93 -15.14
N LEU A 28 3.48 20.36 -16.05
CA LEU A 28 3.39 18.95 -16.44
C LEU A 28 3.59 18.00 -15.25
N SER A 29 4.46 18.36 -14.31
CA SER A 29 4.63 17.58 -13.07
C SER A 29 3.36 17.47 -12.21
N LEU A 30 2.41 18.39 -12.38
CA LEU A 30 1.12 18.35 -11.68
C LEU A 30 0.31 17.12 -12.04
N LEU A 31 0.50 16.52 -13.22
CA LEU A 31 -0.14 15.23 -13.54
C LEU A 31 0.32 14.12 -12.59
N VAL A 32 1.53 14.19 -12.06
CA VAL A 32 2.01 13.24 -11.04
C VAL A 32 1.46 13.64 -9.67
N THR A 33 1.69 14.90 -9.27
CA THR A 33 1.48 15.34 -7.89
C THR A 33 0.00 15.53 -7.54
N ILE A 34 -0.86 15.97 -8.46
CA ILE A 34 -2.30 16.20 -8.17
C ILE A 34 -3.04 14.90 -7.82
N ASN A 35 -2.69 13.82 -8.50
CA ASN A 35 -3.27 12.50 -8.25
C ASN A 35 -2.82 11.98 -6.87
N LEU A 36 -1.52 12.06 -6.57
CA LEU A 36 -0.98 11.64 -5.28
C LEU A 36 -1.49 12.50 -4.13
N ALA A 37 -1.68 13.81 -4.35
CA ALA A 37 -2.32 14.72 -3.40
C ALA A 37 -3.78 14.33 -3.14
N GLY A 38 -4.54 14.06 -4.20
CA GLY A 38 -5.91 13.55 -4.11
C GLY A 38 -5.98 12.26 -3.33
N ILE A 39 -5.08 11.30 -3.62
CA ILE A 39 -4.96 10.05 -2.87
C ILE A 39 -4.67 10.34 -1.40
N ALA A 40 -3.62 11.09 -1.09
CA ALA A 40 -3.18 11.37 0.28
C ALA A 40 -4.24 12.10 1.11
N GLY A 41 -4.93 13.08 0.54
CA GLY A 41 -5.95 13.86 1.23
C GLY A 41 -7.25 13.10 1.44
N LEU A 42 -7.68 12.33 0.44
CA LEU A 42 -8.98 11.66 0.46
C LEU A 42 -8.91 10.23 0.99
N LEU A 43 -7.73 9.61 1.19
CA LEU A 43 -7.65 8.19 1.56
C LEU A 43 -8.41 7.89 2.86
N VAL A 44 -8.26 8.77 3.85
CA VAL A 44 -8.93 8.65 5.15
C VAL A 44 -10.45 8.80 4.99
N ALA A 45 -10.87 9.76 4.18
CA ALA A 45 -12.27 9.99 3.86
C ALA A 45 -12.88 8.80 3.11
N GLY A 46 -12.18 8.26 2.11
CA GLY A 46 -12.57 7.09 1.33
C GLY A 46 -12.70 5.84 2.19
N GLY A 47 -11.79 5.63 3.14
CA GLY A 47 -11.88 4.52 4.09
C GLY A 47 -13.09 4.64 5.01
N ARG A 48 -13.35 5.84 5.51
CA ARG A 48 -14.53 6.08 6.34
C ARG A 48 -15.84 5.92 5.55
N LEU A 49 -15.87 6.42 4.32
CA LEU A 49 -16.99 6.24 3.42
C LEU A 49 -17.24 4.75 3.16
N ALA A 50 -16.18 3.95 3.01
CA ALA A 50 -16.27 2.50 2.83
C ALA A 50 -16.84 1.77 4.06
N ASP A 51 -16.53 2.25 5.27
CA ASP A 51 -17.10 1.70 6.50
C ASP A 51 -18.58 2.08 6.68
N LEU A 52 -19.00 3.25 6.19
CA LEU A 52 -20.36 3.79 6.32
C LEU A 52 -21.33 3.32 5.22
N LEU A 53 -20.91 3.36 3.96
CA LEU A 53 -21.74 2.99 2.80
C LEU A 53 -21.57 1.52 2.40
N GLY A 54 -20.64 0.82 3.04
CA GLY A 54 -20.25 -0.54 2.69
C GLY A 54 -19.12 -0.57 1.67
N ARG A 55 -18.14 -1.44 1.93
CA ARG A 55 -16.86 -1.50 1.19
C ARG A 55 -17.05 -1.84 -0.28
N ARG A 56 -18.03 -2.69 -0.61
CA ARG A 56 -18.32 -3.08 -2.00
C ARG A 56 -18.80 -1.90 -2.85
N GLY A 57 -19.72 -1.09 -2.33
CA GLY A 57 -20.27 0.06 -3.05
C GLY A 57 -19.21 1.15 -3.28
N VAL A 58 -18.41 1.43 -2.25
CA VAL A 58 -17.33 2.42 -2.36
C VAL A 58 -16.19 1.94 -3.26
N LEU A 59 -15.89 0.64 -3.26
CA LEU A 59 -14.96 0.06 -4.24
C LEU A 59 -15.47 0.24 -5.68
N ALA A 60 -16.76 -0.04 -5.95
CA ALA A 60 -17.35 0.16 -7.28
C ALA A 60 -17.27 1.64 -7.70
N ALA A 61 -17.70 2.57 -6.84
CA ALA A 61 -17.64 4.00 -7.13
C ALA A 61 -16.20 4.48 -7.36
N GLY A 62 -15.24 4.01 -6.55
CA GLY A 62 -13.82 4.31 -6.72
C GLY A 62 -13.25 3.79 -8.04
N LEU A 63 -13.59 2.56 -8.43
CA LEU A 63 -13.18 1.97 -9.71
C LEU A 63 -13.80 2.71 -10.91
N ALA A 64 -15.07 3.12 -10.79
CA ALA A 64 -15.75 3.90 -11.83
C ALA A 64 -15.08 5.27 -12.04
N LEU A 65 -14.80 6.00 -10.95
CA LEU A 65 -14.07 7.28 -11.03
C LEU A 65 -12.66 7.10 -11.57
N PHE A 66 -11.94 6.07 -11.14
CA PHE A 66 -10.60 5.80 -11.65
C PHE A 66 -10.60 5.46 -13.14
N ALA A 67 -11.54 4.64 -13.60
CA ALA A 67 -11.73 4.35 -15.02
C ALA A 67 -12.11 5.61 -15.80
N ALA A 68 -13.00 6.47 -15.27
CA ALA A 68 -13.36 7.73 -15.93
C ALA A 68 -12.18 8.69 -16.07
N GLY A 69 -11.38 8.86 -15.01
CA GLY A 69 -10.17 9.68 -15.08
C GLY A 69 -9.08 9.05 -15.95
N GLY A 70 -9.01 7.72 -16.04
CA GLY A 70 -8.15 6.99 -16.98
C GLY A 70 -8.59 7.18 -18.43
N ALA A 71 -9.90 7.16 -18.69
CA ALA A 71 -10.48 7.49 -19.98
C ALA A 71 -10.16 8.94 -20.40
N ALA A 72 -10.22 9.89 -19.45
CA ALA A 72 -9.79 11.26 -19.69
C ALA A 72 -8.30 11.36 -20.07
N MET A 73 -7.42 10.55 -19.47
CA MET A 73 -5.99 10.51 -19.84
C MET A 73 -5.72 9.87 -21.20
N THR A 74 -6.55 8.90 -21.61
CA THR A 74 -6.39 8.22 -22.91
C THR A 74 -6.98 9.02 -24.06
N LEU A 75 -8.14 9.65 -23.85
CA LEU A 75 -8.91 10.33 -24.90
C LEU A 75 -8.82 11.85 -24.84
N GLY A 76 -8.33 12.42 -23.73
CA GLY A 76 -8.35 13.87 -23.51
C GLY A 76 -7.52 14.63 -24.52
N THR A 77 -8.07 15.75 -25.03
CA THR A 77 -7.47 16.56 -26.11
C THR A 77 -6.95 17.91 -25.64
N SER A 78 -7.04 18.22 -24.34
CA SER A 78 -6.56 19.48 -23.76
C SER A 78 -5.87 19.25 -22.41
N TRP A 79 -4.92 20.13 -22.08
CA TRP A 79 -4.24 20.14 -20.79
C TRP A 79 -5.19 20.06 -19.59
N LEU A 80 -6.28 20.85 -19.62
CA LEU A 80 -7.26 20.88 -18.53
C LEU A 80 -8.01 19.55 -18.37
N VAL A 81 -8.33 18.86 -19.48
CA VAL A 81 -8.97 17.54 -19.42
C VAL A 81 -8.03 16.50 -18.82
N LEU A 82 -6.74 16.53 -19.18
CA LEU A 82 -5.74 15.63 -18.60
C LEU A 82 -5.56 15.88 -17.10
N LEU A 83 -5.45 17.14 -16.70
CA LEU A 83 -5.31 17.54 -15.31
C LEU A 83 -6.54 17.14 -14.47
N ALA A 84 -7.73 17.41 -14.98
CA ALA A 84 -8.99 16.98 -14.36
C ALA A 84 -9.09 15.45 -14.27
N GLY A 85 -8.69 14.73 -15.33
CA GLY A 85 -8.62 13.27 -15.36
C GLY A 85 -7.74 12.69 -14.26
N ARG A 86 -6.57 13.28 -14.01
CA ARG A 86 -5.67 12.87 -12.91
C ARG A 86 -6.22 13.17 -11.54
N ALA A 87 -6.88 14.31 -11.36
CA ALA A 87 -7.58 14.64 -10.12
C ALA A 87 -8.69 13.61 -9.84
N VAL A 88 -9.52 13.30 -10.83
CA VAL A 88 -10.59 12.29 -10.74
C VAL A 88 -10.04 10.90 -10.45
N GLN A 89 -8.94 10.49 -11.10
CA GLN A 89 -8.24 9.24 -10.75
C GLN A 89 -7.78 9.24 -9.30
N GLY A 90 -7.31 10.36 -8.77
CA GLY A 90 -6.86 10.48 -7.38
C GLY A 90 -8.00 10.25 -6.40
N VAL A 91 -9.17 10.84 -6.68
CA VAL A 91 -10.42 10.60 -5.92
C VAL A 91 -10.82 9.13 -5.98
N GLY A 92 -10.85 8.54 -7.18
CA GLY A 92 -11.20 7.12 -7.36
C GLY A 92 -10.25 6.18 -6.63
N ALA A 93 -8.93 6.45 -6.70
CA ALA A 93 -7.89 5.71 -5.99
C ALA A 93 -8.06 5.80 -4.47
N ALA A 94 -8.37 6.99 -3.94
CA ALA A 94 -8.61 7.20 -2.51
C ALA A 94 -9.80 6.41 -1.96
N MET A 95 -10.83 6.18 -2.78
CA MET A 95 -12.00 5.36 -2.41
C MET A 95 -11.71 3.86 -2.54
N MET A 96 -11.07 3.43 -3.63
CA MET A 96 -10.85 2.01 -3.89
C MET A 96 -9.81 1.38 -2.96
N LEU A 97 -8.72 2.09 -2.63
CA LEU A 97 -7.59 1.54 -1.88
C LEU A 97 -7.99 1.00 -0.49
N PRO A 98 -8.63 1.80 0.38
CA PRO A 98 -9.05 1.33 1.69
C PRO A 98 -10.20 0.31 1.59
N SER A 99 -11.09 0.45 0.60
CA SER A 99 -12.19 -0.51 0.36
C SER A 99 -11.68 -1.90 -0.02
N ALA A 100 -10.75 -1.97 -0.97
CA ALA A 100 -10.15 -3.22 -1.44
C ALA A 100 -9.32 -3.89 -0.33
N LEU A 101 -8.51 -3.12 0.38
CA LEU A 101 -7.78 -3.62 1.55
C LEU A 101 -8.74 -4.15 2.62
N GLY A 102 -9.83 -3.44 2.86
CA GLY A 102 -10.84 -3.83 3.81
C GLY A 102 -11.53 -5.15 3.45
N LEU A 103 -11.83 -5.39 2.18
CA LEU A 103 -12.38 -6.65 1.68
C LEU A 103 -11.35 -7.79 1.74
N LEU A 104 -10.09 -7.51 1.39
CA LEU A 104 -8.99 -8.46 1.51
C LEU A 104 -8.85 -8.94 2.96
N LEU A 105 -8.83 -8.02 3.92
CA LEU A 105 -8.75 -8.36 5.33
C LEU A 105 -9.98 -9.12 5.81
N ALA A 106 -11.18 -8.75 5.36
CA ALA A 106 -12.41 -9.47 5.68
C ALA A 106 -12.37 -10.94 5.25
N SER A 107 -11.78 -11.22 4.08
CA SER A 107 -11.66 -12.58 3.52
C SER A 107 -10.65 -13.50 4.22
N ARG A 108 -9.79 -12.97 5.10
CA ARG A 108 -8.72 -13.74 5.75
C ARG A 108 -9.08 -14.12 7.18
N SER A 109 -8.68 -15.33 7.59
CA SER A 109 -8.75 -15.77 8.99
C SER A 109 -7.90 -14.89 9.91
N GLN A 110 -8.30 -14.73 11.17
CA GLN A 110 -7.66 -13.84 12.16
C GLN A 110 -6.13 -14.06 12.26
N GLU A 111 -5.69 -15.31 12.14
CA GLU A 111 -4.29 -15.73 12.23
C GLU A 111 -3.46 -15.34 10.99
N ARG A 112 -4.09 -15.29 9.80
CA ARG A 112 -3.43 -14.92 8.53
C ARG A 112 -3.62 -13.45 8.16
N ARG A 113 -4.44 -12.69 8.90
CA ARG A 113 -4.79 -11.30 8.59
C ARG A 113 -3.62 -10.34 8.62
N ARG A 114 -2.73 -10.40 9.63
CA ARG A 114 -1.71 -9.36 9.81
C ARG A 114 -0.51 -9.52 8.87
N GLY A 115 0.16 -10.68 8.94
CA GLY A 115 1.39 -10.92 8.18
C GLY A 115 1.16 -11.24 6.69
N GLY A 116 0.17 -12.07 6.40
CA GLY A 116 -0.10 -12.52 5.03
C GLY A 116 -0.74 -11.44 4.16
N ALA A 117 -1.65 -10.64 4.72
CA ALA A 117 -2.31 -9.58 3.94
C ALA A 117 -1.35 -8.43 3.61
N ALA A 118 -0.52 -7.99 4.56
CA ALA A 118 0.49 -6.96 4.31
C ALA A 118 1.49 -7.40 3.24
N ALA A 119 2.00 -8.63 3.31
CA ALA A 119 2.90 -9.18 2.29
C ALA A 119 2.24 -9.27 0.90
N LEU A 120 0.99 -9.74 0.83
CA LEU A 120 0.25 -9.81 -0.43
C LEU A 120 -0.06 -8.42 -1.00
N TRP A 121 -0.41 -7.45 -0.14
CA TRP A 121 -0.65 -6.06 -0.52
C TRP A 121 0.60 -5.40 -1.10
N SER A 122 1.75 -5.58 -0.43
CA SER A 122 3.05 -5.11 -0.91
C SER A 122 3.46 -5.81 -2.21
N ALA A 123 3.26 -7.12 -2.32
CA ALA A 123 3.57 -7.88 -3.53
C ALA A 123 2.71 -7.42 -4.72
N ALA A 124 1.40 -7.23 -4.54
CA ALA A 124 0.51 -6.69 -5.58
C ALA A 124 0.95 -5.28 -6.03
N THR A 125 1.37 -4.44 -5.08
CA THR A 125 1.95 -3.12 -5.35
C THR A 125 3.21 -3.24 -6.21
N GLY A 126 4.11 -4.17 -5.86
CA GLY A 126 5.33 -4.48 -6.61
C GLY A 126 5.04 -5.03 -8.01
N CYS A 127 4.06 -5.93 -8.17
CA CYS A 127 3.66 -6.47 -9.47
C CYS A 127 3.18 -5.38 -10.42
N GLY A 128 2.35 -4.45 -9.92
CA GLY A 128 1.96 -3.28 -10.72
C GLY A 128 3.15 -2.42 -11.11
N GLY A 129 4.13 -2.28 -10.22
CA GLY A 129 5.39 -1.59 -10.52
C GLY A 129 6.21 -2.29 -11.62
N LEU A 130 6.37 -3.59 -11.49
CA LEU A 130 7.11 -4.44 -12.43
C LEU A 130 6.47 -4.43 -13.82
N LEU A 131 5.14 -4.60 -13.90
CA LEU A 131 4.42 -4.58 -15.17
C LEU A 131 4.59 -3.23 -15.88
N MET A 132 4.52 -2.12 -15.15
CA MET A 132 4.69 -0.80 -15.75
C MET A 132 6.15 -0.52 -16.16
N HIS A 133 7.15 -0.94 -15.38
CA HIS A 133 8.54 -0.83 -15.83
C HIS A 133 8.83 -1.73 -17.04
N ALA A 134 8.35 -2.97 -17.04
CA ALA A 134 8.61 -3.92 -18.12
C ALA A 134 7.88 -3.54 -19.43
N LEU A 135 6.59 -3.20 -19.35
CA LEU A 135 5.76 -2.96 -20.53
C LEU A 135 5.59 -1.47 -20.85
N GLY A 136 5.66 -0.59 -19.86
CA GLY A 136 5.39 0.84 -20.05
C GLY A 136 6.38 1.50 -20.99
N GLY A 137 7.67 1.18 -20.87
CA GLY A 137 8.69 1.69 -21.81
C GLY A 137 8.41 1.28 -23.26
N TRP A 138 8.06 0.00 -23.49
CA TRP A 138 7.71 -0.52 -24.81
C TRP A 138 6.41 0.12 -25.36
N MET A 139 5.39 0.28 -24.51
CA MET A 139 4.14 0.95 -24.88
C MET A 139 4.40 2.41 -25.29
N LEU A 140 5.27 3.10 -24.55
CA LEU A 140 5.64 4.48 -24.84
C LEU A 140 6.32 4.62 -26.20
N ASP A 141 7.20 3.67 -26.54
CA ASP A 141 7.93 3.65 -27.81
C ASP A 141 7.06 3.33 -29.02
N THR A 142 6.08 2.45 -28.87
CA THR A 142 5.32 1.89 -30.00
C THR A 142 3.97 2.57 -30.21
N HIS A 143 3.29 2.95 -29.13
CA HIS A 143 1.91 3.45 -29.16
C HIS A 143 1.76 4.84 -28.49
N GLY A 144 2.85 5.45 -28.04
CA GLY A 144 2.86 6.73 -27.35
C GLY A 144 2.35 6.67 -25.90
N TRP A 145 2.32 7.83 -25.24
CA TRP A 145 2.08 7.90 -23.79
C TRP A 145 0.64 7.58 -23.38
N ARG A 146 -0.33 7.77 -24.27
CA ARG A 146 -1.74 7.43 -24.02
C ARG A 146 -1.93 5.93 -23.77
N ALA A 147 -1.12 5.10 -24.41
CA ALA A 147 -1.16 3.65 -24.25
C ALA A 147 -0.81 3.17 -22.82
N LEU A 148 -0.18 4.02 -22.00
CA LEU A 148 0.11 3.71 -20.60
C LEU A 148 -1.15 3.69 -19.72
N TYR A 149 -2.15 4.51 -20.06
CA TYR A 149 -3.38 4.65 -19.28
C TYR A 149 -4.51 3.74 -19.77
N LEU A 150 -4.46 3.28 -21.02
CA LEU A 150 -5.44 2.38 -21.58
C LEU A 150 -5.58 1.05 -20.80
N PRO A 151 -4.51 0.29 -20.52
CA PRO A 151 -4.62 -0.95 -19.74
C PRO A 151 -5.07 -0.69 -18.30
N LEU A 152 -4.66 0.43 -17.70
CA LEU A 152 -5.09 0.82 -16.35
C LEU A 152 -6.60 1.07 -16.31
N THR A 153 -7.10 1.80 -17.30
CA THR A 153 -8.53 2.11 -17.48
C THR A 153 -9.33 0.84 -17.74
N ALA A 154 -8.87 0.01 -18.67
CA ALA A 154 -9.52 -1.27 -19.00
C ALA A 154 -9.55 -2.21 -17.80
N THR A 155 -8.46 -2.29 -17.02
CA THR A 155 -8.40 -3.11 -15.80
C THR A 155 -9.39 -2.60 -14.75
N ALA A 156 -9.46 -1.29 -14.53
CA ALA A 156 -10.41 -0.71 -13.59
C ALA A 156 -11.86 -0.96 -14.01
N ALA A 157 -12.18 -0.83 -15.30
CA ALA A 157 -13.49 -1.14 -15.85
C ALA A 157 -13.83 -2.64 -15.74
N ALA A 158 -12.89 -3.53 -16.05
CA ALA A 158 -13.08 -4.97 -15.90
C ALA A 158 -13.32 -5.36 -14.43
N LEU A 159 -12.52 -4.81 -13.50
CA LEU A 159 -12.71 -5.01 -12.07
C LEU A 159 -14.07 -4.48 -11.60
N LEU A 160 -14.53 -3.33 -12.12
CA LEU A 160 -15.83 -2.76 -11.80
C LEU A 160 -16.97 -3.73 -12.13
N LEU A 161 -16.92 -4.40 -13.29
CA LEU A 161 -17.90 -5.43 -13.68
C LEU A 161 -17.87 -6.62 -12.71
N LEU A 162 -16.70 -6.98 -12.19
CA LEU A 162 -16.53 -8.09 -11.25
C LEU A 162 -16.90 -7.74 -9.80
N VAL A 163 -17.02 -6.46 -9.44
CA VAL A 163 -17.35 -6.04 -8.06
C VAL A 163 -18.68 -6.63 -7.59
N ALA A 164 -19.63 -6.87 -8.49
CA ALA A 164 -20.93 -7.45 -8.15
C ALA A 164 -20.81 -8.84 -7.47
N GLY A 165 -19.76 -9.61 -7.82
CA GLY A 165 -19.48 -10.93 -7.24
C GLY A 165 -18.84 -10.90 -5.84
N LEU A 166 -18.45 -9.72 -5.35
CA LEU A 166 -17.85 -9.60 -4.01
C LEU A 166 -18.93 -9.64 -2.91
N PRO A 167 -18.60 -10.21 -1.73
CA PRO A 167 -19.51 -10.26 -0.60
C PRO A 167 -20.02 -8.87 -0.22
N ARG A 168 -21.33 -8.76 0.06
CA ARG A 168 -21.89 -7.54 0.63
C ARG A 168 -21.40 -7.39 2.06
N THR A 169 -20.62 -6.35 2.33
CA THR A 169 -20.23 -5.97 3.69
C THR A 169 -21.34 -5.08 4.25
N GLN A 170 -21.94 -5.45 5.39
CA GLN A 170 -22.92 -4.60 6.06
C GLN A 170 -22.23 -3.33 6.59
N ALA A 171 -22.88 -2.19 6.41
CA ALA A 171 -22.44 -0.92 6.98
C ALA A 171 -22.43 -1.01 8.52
N VAL A 172 -21.30 -0.70 9.15
CA VAL A 172 -21.17 -0.75 10.61
C VAL A 172 -21.41 0.65 11.18
N ARG A 173 -22.55 0.79 11.87
CA ARG A 173 -23.03 1.96 12.67
C ARG A 173 -23.45 3.24 11.93
N ARG A 174 -24.55 3.83 12.43
CA ARG A 174 -25.24 5.06 11.99
C ARG A 174 -24.58 6.38 12.44
N THR A 175 -23.26 6.45 12.63
CA THR A 175 -22.63 7.73 13.00
C THR A 175 -22.32 8.57 11.77
N ARG A 176 -22.76 9.83 11.78
CA ARG A 176 -22.57 10.77 10.65
C ARG A 176 -21.06 10.96 10.37
N PRO A 177 -20.64 10.97 9.09
CA PRO A 177 -19.25 11.24 8.74
C PRO A 177 -18.85 12.66 9.12
N ASP A 178 -17.58 12.83 9.51
CA ASP A 178 -16.97 14.14 9.70
C ASP A 178 -16.59 14.77 8.36
N LEU A 179 -17.59 15.22 7.60
CA LEU A 179 -17.39 15.81 6.27
C LEU A 179 -16.48 17.05 6.32
N LEU A 180 -16.60 17.85 7.39
CA LEU A 180 -15.78 19.06 7.57
C LEU A 180 -14.32 18.71 7.82
N GLY A 181 -14.04 17.76 8.72
CA GLY A 181 -12.68 17.31 9.00
C GLY A 181 -12.03 16.62 7.78
N MET A 182 -12.83 15.87 7.00
CA MET A 182 -12.37 15.30 5.73
C MET A 182 -12.04 16.38 4.70
N ALA A 183 -12.94 17.33 4.47
CA ALA A 183 -12.71 18.44 3.55
C ALA A 183 -11.47 19.27 3.95
N ALA A 184 -11.30 19.52 5.25
CA ALA A 184 -10.14 20.22 5.80
C ALA A 184 -8.83 19.47 5.54
N LEU A 185 -8.82 18.15 5.72
CA LEU A 185 -7.64 17.31 5.45
C LEU A 185 -7.26 17.34 3.96
N VAL A 186 -8.26 17.19 3.08
CA VAL A 186 -8.07 17.22 1.63
C VAL A 186 -7.54 18.57 1.17
N ALA A 187 -8.14 19.66 1.66
CA ALA A 187 -7.70 21.02 1.37
C ALA A 187 -6.26 21.22 1.85
N ALA A 188 -5.93 20.79 3.07
CA ALA A 188 -4.60 20.93 3.64
C ALA A 188 -3.53 20.18 2.84
N THR A 189 -3.77 18.90 2.51
CA THR A 189 -2.82 18.09 1.75
C THR A 189 -2.66 18.59 0.32
N THR A 190 -3.76 19.02 -0.32
CA THR A 190 -3.71 19.54 -1.69
C THR A 190 -2.96 20.88 -1.72
N ALA A 191 -3.27 21.78 -0.80
CA ALA A 191 -2.57 23.06 -0.69
C ALA A 191 -1.09 22.87 -0.37
N LEU A 192 -0.72 21.92 0.49
CA LEU A 192 0.67 21.61 0.80
C LEU A 192 1.43 21.10 -0.42
N VAL A 193 0.84 20.16 -1.17
CA VAL A 193 1.47 19.61 -2.37
C VAL A 193 1.62 20.69 -3.45
N LEU A 194 0.60 21.55 -3.63
CA LEU A 194 0.68 22.68 -4.56
C LEU A 194 1.72 23.70 -4.12
N LEU A 195 1.79 24.04 -2.84
CA LEU A 195 2.80 24.95 -2.29
C LEU A 195 4.22 24.45 -2.55
N ILE A 196 4.47 23.15 -2.37
CA ILE A 196 5.80 22.58 -2.63
C ILE A 196 6.08 22.48 -4.14
N SER A 197 5.08 22.10 -4.93
CA SER A 197 5.26 21.88 -6.38
C SER A 197 5.41 23.21 -7.15
N LEU A 198 4.68 24.25 -6.75
CA LEU A 198 4.58 25.52 -7.47
C LEU A 198 5.14 26.72 -6.70
N GLY A 199 5.53 26.56 -5.43
CA GLY A 199 6.00 27.67 -4.58
C GLY A 199 7.22 28.37 -5.14
N GLY A 200 8.14 27.64 -5.79
CA GLY A 200 9.27 28.23 -6.51
C GLY A 200 8.84 29.15 -7.64
N GLN A 201 7.81 28.77 -8.41
CA GLN A 201 7.30 29.55 -9.54
C GLN A 201 6.45 30.74 -9.12
N TRP A 202 5.60 30.55 -8.10
CA TRP A 202 4.81 31.64 -7.54
C TRP A 202 5.70 32.68 -6.87
N GLY A 203 6.89 32.29 -6.43
CA GLY A 203 7.70 33.03 -5.47
C GLY A 203 7.20 32.75 -4.07
N TRP A 204 8.10 32.34 -3.18
CA TRP A 204 7.77 31.95 -1.81
C TRP A 204 7.13 33.08 -0.98
N SER A 205 7.36 34.33 -1.36
CA SER A 205 6.79 35.53 -0.76
C SER A 205 5.48 36.00 -1.41
N SER A 206 4.97 35.29 -2.41
CA SER A 206 3.74 35.69 -3.11
C SER A 206 2.47 35.46 -2.29
N PRO A 207 1.38 36.21 -2.57
CA PRO A 207 0.07 35.96 -1.98
C PRO A 207 -0.45 34.53 -2.23
N ALA A 208 -0.10 33.93 -3.38
CA ALA A 208 -0.48 32.56 -3.71
C ALA A 208 0.21 31.54 -2.79
N ALA A 209 1.52 31.69 -2.56
CA ALA A 209 2.27 30.84 -1.63
C ALA A 209 1.77 31.02 -0.18
N ALA A 210 1.54 32.26 0.25
CA ALA A 210 0.98 32.57 1.56
C ALA A 210 -0.43 31.97 1.75
N GLY A 211 -1.29 32.08 0.73
CA GLY A 211 -2.63 31.48 0.72
C GLY A 211 -2.58 29.95 0.83
N ALA A 212 -1.73 29.29 0.06
CA ALA A 212 -1.55 27.84 0.13
C ALA A 212 -0.98 27.39 1.48
N ALA A 213 -0.03 28.14 2.06
CA ALA A 213 0.50 27.88 3.39
C ALA A 213 -0.58 28.05 4.48
N LEU A 214 -1.42 29.08 4.37
CA LEU A 214 -2.53 29.33 5.29
C LEU A 214 -3.58 28.21 5.22
N VAL A 215 -4.01 27.81 4.02
CA VAL A 215 -4.96 26.69 3.84
C VAL A 215 -4.36 25.39 4.39
N THR A 216 -3.07 25.17 4.20
CA THR A 216 -2.35 24.02 4.76
C THR A 216 -2.41 24.03 6.29
N ALA A 217 -1.98 25.12 6.92
CA ALA A 217 -1.94 25.23 8.37
C ALA A 217 -3.35 25.16 8.98
N ALA A 218 -4.29 25.95 8.47
CA ALA A 218 -5.67 26.00 8.96
C ALA A 218 -6.39 24.66 8.75
N GLY A 219 -6.21 24.00 7.60
CA GLY A 219 -6.84 22.73 7.31
C GLY A 219 -6.29 21.59 8.19
N PHE A 220 -4.98 21.54 8.44
CA PHE A 220 -4.42 20.56 9.38
C PHE A 220 -4.83 20.81 10.83
N VAL A 221 -4.86 22.08 11.27
CA VAL A 221 -5.35 22.44 12.60
C VAL A 221 -6.83 22.05 12.76
N LEU A 222 -7.67 22.39 11.78
CA LEU A 222 -9.09 22.04 11.78
C LEU A 222 -9.29 20.53 11.79
N ALA A 223 -8.56 19.80 10.94
CA ALA A 223 -8.61 18.33 10.93
C ALA A 223 -8.16 17.73 12.27
N ALA A 224 -7.13 18.28 12.91
CA ALA A 224 -6.64 17.82 14.21
C ALA A 224 -7.67 18.09 15.34
N VAL A 225 -8.25 19.28 15.38
CA VAL A 225 -9.31 19.66 16.33
C VAL A 225 -10.53 18.77 16.14
N ARG A 226 -11.01 18.63 14.90
CA ARG A 226 -12.14 17.76 14.58
C ARG A 226 -11.88 16.30 14.94
N THR A 227 -10.68 15.81 14.71
CA THR A 227 -10.28 14.44 15.09
C THR A 227 -10.34 14.21 16.60
N ARG A 228 -10.07 15.23 17.42
CA ARG A 228 -10.14 15.13 18.90
C ARG A 228 -11.56 15.18 19.43
N HIS A 229 -12.44 15.96 18.80
CA HIS A 229 -13.79 16.23 19.34
C HIS A 229 -14.90 15.43 18.66
N HIS A 230 -14.69 14.94 17.45
CA HIS A 230 -15.71 14.18 16.73
C HIS A 230 -15.58 12.68 17.05
N PRO A 231 -16.68 11.98 17.41
CA PRO A 231 -16.67 10.53 17.69
C PRO A 231 -16.27 9.66 16.48
N THR A 232 -16.17 10.28 15.29
CA THR A 232 -15.73 9.65 14.04
C THR A 232 -14.65 10.49 13.34
N GLY A 233 -13.71 11.04 14.11
CA GLY A 233 -12.54 11.73 13.57
C GLY A 233 -11.78 10.90 12.53
N GLY A 234 -11.11 11.55 11.59
CA GLY A 234 -10.50 10.90 10.43
C GLY A 234 -9.53 9.78 10.80
N ILE A 235 -8.64 10.02 11.76
CA ILE A 235 -7.80 8.98 12.35
C ILE A 235 -8.29 8.75 13.78
N ASP A 236 -8.70 7.53 14.11
CA ASP A 236 -9.10 7.19 15.47
C ASP A 236 -7.95 7.51 16.44
N ALA A 237 -8.17 8.52 17.31
CA ALA A 237 -7.16 9.04 18.23
C ALA A 237 -6.59 7.96 19.17
N SER A 238 -7.36 6.90 19.42
CA SER A 238 -6.90 5.77 20.23
C SER A 238 -5.77 4.97 19.58
N LEU A 239 -5.63 5.00 18.24
CA LEU A 239 -4.53 4.33 17.55
C LEU A 239 -3.17 4.92 17.94
N TRP A 240 -3.10 6.22 18.26
CA TRP A 240 -1.87 6.86 18.74
C TRP A 240 -1.41 6.34 20.11
N ARG A 241 -2.32 5.70 20.87
CA ARG A 241 -1.99 5.03 22.13
C ARG A 241 -1.49 3.60 21.92
N CYS A 242 -1.70 3.01 20.74
CA CYS A 242 -1.23 1.66 20.44
C CYS A 242 0.30 1.63 20.27
N PRO A 243 0.99 0.69 20.94
CA PRO A 243 2.43 0.52 20.76
C PRO A 243 2.79 0.29 19.28
N GLY A 244 3.74 1.07 18.77
CA GLY A 244 4.26 0.95 17.40
C GLY A 244 3.50 1.75 16.34
N PHE A 245 2.28 2.23 16.59
CA PHE A 245 1.48 2.95 15.59
C PHE A 245 2.16 4.25 15.12
N GLY A 246 2.60 5.10 16.04
CA GLY A 246 3.30 6.35 15.70
C GLY A 246 4.59 6.11 14.91
N TRP A 247 5.32 5.04 15.22
CA TRP A 247 6.51 4.64 14.46
C TRP A 247 6.15 4.17 13.05
N GLY A 248 5.12 3.31 12.92
CA GLY A 248 4.64 2.90 11.61
C GLY A 248 4.21 4.10 10.75
N MET A 249 3.54 5.09 11.34
CA MET A 249 3.14 6.32 10.65
C MET A 249 4.35 7.09 10.13
N ALA A 250 5.35 7.32 11.00
CA ALA A 250 6.59 7.98 10.61
C ALA A 250 7.33 7.20 9.52
N THR A 251 7.56 5.90 9.71
CA THR A 251 8.26 5.06 8.72
C THR A 251 7.50 5.01 7.39
N SER A 252 6.16 4.99 7.41
CA SER A 252 5.36 4.99 6.18
C SER A 252 5.47 6.32 5.44
N LEU A 253 5.36 7.44 6.15
CA LEU A 253 5.56 8.78 5.59
C LEU A 253 6.95 8.90 4.94
N LEU A 254 7.98 8.53 5.69
CA LEU A 254 9.37 8.63 5.26
C LEU A 254 9.68 7.70 4.09
N TYR A 255 9.13 6.47 4.09
CA TYR A 255 9.22 5.59 2.93
C TYR A 255 8.65 6.26 1.68
N GLY A 256 7.48 6.90 1.79
CA GLY A 256 6.88 7.66 0.68
C GLY A 256 7.80 8.78 0.20
N THR A 257 8.28 9.60 1.14
CA THR A 257 9.15 10.76 0.86
C THR A 257 10.48 10.36 0.22
N CYS A 258 11.04 9.20 0.56
CA CYS A 258 12.31 8.73 0.01
C CYS A 258 12.16 7.92 -1.29
N ALA A 259 11.19 7.00 -1.34
CA ALA A 259 11.11 6.03 -2.45
C ALA A 259 10.48 6.63 -3.72
N PHE A 260 9.42 7.41 -3.58
CA PHE A 260 8.68 7.95 -4.72
C PHE A 260 9.50 8.94 -5.56
N PRO A 261 10.32 9.86 -5.00
CA PRO A 261 11.13 10.74 -5.84
C PRO A 261 12.14 9.97 -6.69
N ILE A 262 12.71 8.86 -6.20
CA ILE A 262 13.61 8.03 -7.02
C ILE A 262 12.85 7.38 -8.17
N LEU A 263 11.69 6.79 -7.87
CA LEU A 263 10.81 6.21 -8.89
C LEU A 263 10.34 7.26 -9.91
N ALA A 264 10.26 8.52 -9.50
CA ALA A 264 9.88 9.62 -10.35
C ALA A 264 11.03 10.10 -11.24
N MET A 265 12.22 10.25 -10.67
CA MET A 265 13.34 10.94 -11.29
C MET A 265 14.24 9.99 -12.09
N ALA A 266 14.33 8.71 -11.72
CA ALA A 266 15.17 7.75 -12.44
C ALA A 266 14.82 7.61 -13.93
N PRO A 267 13.53 7.57 -14.35
CA PRO A 267 13.19 7.60 -15.76
C PRO A 267 13.63 8.87 -16.48
N LEU A 268 13.50 10.04 -15.84
CA LEU A 268 13.94 11.33 -16.41
C LEU A 268 15.45 11.33 -16.66
N LEU A 269 16.23 10.90 -15.67
CA LEU A 269 17.68 10.75 -15.79
C LEU A 269 18.09 9.84 -16.96
N LEU A 270 17.50 8.64 -17.02
CA LEU A 270 17.82 7.67 -18.08
C LEU A 270 17.47 8.22 -19.47
N ARG A 271 16.38 8.98 -19.58
CA ARG A 271 15.97 9.65 -20.83
C ARG A 271 16.92 10.79 -21.22
N GLU A 272 17.40 11.59 -20.27
CA GLU A 272 18.41 12.62 -20.54
C GLU A 272 19.73 12.01 -21.03
N MET A 273 20.11 10.84 -20.52
CA MET A 273 21.27 10.08 -21.03
C MET A 273 21.05 9.46 -22.42
N GLY A 274 19.92 9.75 -23.08
CA GLY A 274 19.63 9.33 -24.44
C GLY A 274 19.04 7.92 -24.57
N LEU A 275 18.73 7.22 -23.47
CA LEU A 275 18.13 5.90 -23.55
C LEU A 275 16.70 5.98 -24.12
N ARG A 276 16.34 5.01 -24.96
CA ARG A 276 14.96 4.83 -25.42
C ARG A 276 14.03 4.48 -24.25
N PRO A 277 12.75 4.89 -24.26
CA PRO A 277 11.73 4.50 -23.30
C PRO A 277 11.71 3.01 -22.94
N ALA A 278 11.77 2.11 -23.91
CA ALA A 278 11.81 0.68 -23.65
C ALA A 278 13.03 0.28 -22.81
N SER A 279 14.20 0.83 -23.14
CA SER A 279 15.45 0.58 -22.39
C SER A 279 15.38 1.13 -20.97
N VAL A 280 14.76 2.31 -20.76
CA VAL A 280 14.55 2.91 -19.43
C VAL A 280 13.74 1.95 -18.54
N GLY A 281 12.65 1.40 -19.08
CA GLY A 281 11.82 0.43 -18.39
C GLY A 281 12.57 -0.84 -17.99
N LEU A 282 13.34 -1.41 -18.93
CA LEU A 282 14.15 -2.61 -18.70
C LEU A 282 15.23 -2.38 -17.64
N VAL A 283 15.89 -1.22 -17.64
CA VAL A 283 16.91 -0.86 -16.65
C VAL A 283 16.32 -0.80 -15.24
N LEU A 284 15.07 -0.34 -15.08
CA LEU A 284 14.39 -0.21 -13.78
C LEU A 284 13.64 -1.47 -13.35
N MET A 285 13.47 -2.44 -14.24
CA MET A 285 12.75 -3.69 -13.98
C MET A 285 13.29 -4.46 -12.76
N PRO A 286 14.62 -4.60 -12.56
CA PRO A 286 15.16 -5.37 -11.42
C PRO A 286 14.82 -4.79 -10.07
N LEU A 287 14.70 -3.46 -9.96
CA LEU A 287 14.26 -2.80 -8.74
C LEU A 287 12.85 -3.27 -8.34
N SER A 288 11.92 -3.34 -9.28
CA SER A 288 10.55 -3.78 -9.00
C SER A 288 10.46 -5.28 -8.70
N ALA A 289 11.22 -6.11 -9.43
CA ALA A 289 11.31 -7.53 -9.15
C ALA A 289 11.84 -7.80 -7.72
N ALA A 290 12.88 -7.06 -7.32
CA ALA A 290 13.45 -7.14 -5.98
C ALA A 290 12.46 -6.68 -4.89
N VAL A 291 11.67 -5.62 -5.12
CA VAL A 291 10.61 -5.20 -4.19
C VAL A 291 9.59 -6.33 -3.95
N ILE A 292 9.16 -7.04 -5.00
CA ILE A 292 8.21 -8.15 -4.88
C ILE A 292 8.83 -9.28 -4.06
N ALA A 293 10.02 -9.74 -4.45
CA ALA A 293 10.70 -10.85 -3.80
C ALA A 293 10.97 -10.57 -2.32
N ALA A 294 11.52 -9.38 -2.02
CA ALA A 294 11.81 -8.98 -0.65
C ALA A 294 10.54 -8.81 0.19
N SER A 295 9.46 -8.22 -0.37
CA SER A 295 8.18 -8.06 0.33
C SER A 295 7.59 -9.40 0.79
N LEU A 296 7.67 -10.43 -0.07
CA LEU A 296 7.20 -11.79 0.26
C LEU A 296 8.06 -12.48 1.34
N LEU A 297 9.38 -12.24 1.31
CA LEU A 297 10.32 -12.80 2.28
C LEU A 297 10.30 -12.07 3.64
N THR A 298 9.87 -10.82 3.66
CA THR A 298 9.91 -9.94 4.84
C THR A 298 9.16 -10.53 6.03
N ALA A 299 8.01 -11.17 5.82
CA ALA A 299 7.25 -11.80 6.91
C ALA A 299 8.02 -12.95 7.58
N ARG A 300 8.88 -13.67 6.85
CA ARG A 300 9.74 -14.73 7.41
C ARG A 300 10.90 -14.13 8.18
N LEU A 301 11.55 -13.10 7.62
CA LEU A 301 12.63 -12.34 8.26
C LEU A 301 12.17 -11.72 9.58
N ALA A 302 11.03 -11.03 9.56
CA ALA A 302 10.46 -10.37 10.74
C ALA A 302 10.10 -11.35 11.87
N ARG A 303 9.69 -12.59 11.54
CA ARG A 303 9.44 -13.62 12.56
C ARG A 303 10.72 -14.16 13.20
N ARG A 304 11.82 -14.25 12.44
CA ARG A 304 13.09 -14.80 12.93
C ARG A 304 13.94 -13.77 13.66
N ALA A 305 14.10 -12.58 13.07
CA ALA A 305 14.98 -11.52 13.57
C ALA A 305 14.23 -10.42 14.36
N GLY A 306 12.90 -10.41 14.33
CA GLY A 306 12.08 -9.36 14.91
C GLY A 306 11.82 -8.19 13.94
N THR A 307 10.67 -7.53 14.10
CA THR A 307 10.22 -6.44 13.22
C THR A 307 11.20 -5.26 13.22
N SER A 308 11.73 -4.87 14.39
CA SER A 308 12.63 -3.72 14.52
C SER A 308 13.95 -3.92 13.77
N TRP A 309 14.61 -5.06 13.95
CA TRP A 309 15.85 -5.39 13.24
C TRP A 309 15.64 -5.47 11.73
N THR A 310 14.48 -5.97 11.30
CA THR A 310 14.13 -6.06 9.89
C THR A 310 13.98 -4.67 9.26
N ILE A 311 13.42 -3.69 10.00
CA ILE A 311 13.35 -2.28 9.55
C ILE A 311 14.76 -1.70 9.38
N TYR A 312 15.65 -1.89 10.36
CA TYR A 312 17.00 -1.35 10.29
C TYR A 312 17.79 -1.95 9.14
N ALA A 313 17.72 -3.27 8.97
CA ALA A 313 18.34 -3.96 7.84
C ALA A 313 17.85 -3.39 6.50
N GLY A 314 16.54 -3.19 6.33
CA GLY A 314 15.97 -2.57 5.13
C GLY A 314 16.44 -1.13 4.91
N GLY A 315 16.55 -0.33 5.98
CA GLY A 315 17.05 1.04 5.95
C GLY A 315 18.52 1.13 5.54
N TYR A 316 19.39 0.36 6.20
CA TYR A 316 20.83 0.31 5.86
C TYR A 316 21.07 -0.24 4.46
N LEU A 317 20.32 -1.27 4.06
CA LEU A 317 20.39 -1.80 2.70
C LEU A 317 20.01 -0.76 1.65
N SER A 318 18.93 -0.01 1.90
CA SER A 318 18.51 1.09 1.04
C SER A 318 19.58 2.19 0.98
N ALA A 319 20.14 2.59 2.12
CA ALA A 319 21.20 3.60 2.17
C ALA A 319 22.46 3.14 1.40
N ALA A 320 22.93 1.92 1.62
CA ALA A 320 24.08 1.38 0.89
C ALA A 320 23.83 1.34 -0.64
N ALA A 321 22.61 0.94 -1.04
CA ALA A 321 22.22 0.93 -2.44
C ALA A 321 22.19 2.33 -3.07
N LEU A 322 21.70 3.33 -2.33
CA LEU A 322 21.69 4.73 -2.77
C LEU A 322 23.10 5.30 -2.92
N LEU A 323 23.99 5.00 -1.97
CA LEU A 323 25.38 5.40 -2.05
C LEU A 323 26.06 4.78 -3.27
N MET A 324 25.82 3.50 -3.52
CA MET A 324 26.31 2.81 -4.72
C MET A 324 25.77 3.46 -6.01
N LEU A 325 24.45 3.67 -6.10
CA LEU A 325 23.82 4.31 -7.27
C LEU A 325 24.23 5.78 -7.48
N SER A 326 24.78 6.44 -6.45
CA SER A 326 25.33 7.80 -6.60
C SER A 326 26.68 7.83 -7.33
N THR A 327 27.44 6.73 -7.29
CA THR A 327 28.79 6.64 -7.84
C THR A 327 28.87 5.89 -9.17
N VAL A 328 27.92 4.99 -9.46
CA VAL A 328 27.92 4.19 -10.70
C VAL A 328 26.70 4.45 -11.59
N PRO A 329 26.84 4.34 -12.93
CA PRO A 329 25.69 4.43 -13.83
C PRO A 329 24.69 3.29 -13.61
N PHE A 330 23.39 3.59 -13.71
CA PHE A 330 22.30 2.60 -13.59
C PHE A 330 22.43 1.43 -14.57
N THR A 331 23.00 1.65 -15.75
CA THR A 331 23.18 0.65 -16.81
C THR A 331 24.34 -0.30 -16.57
N SER A 332 25.28 0.05 -15.68
CA SER A 332 26.41 -0.81 -15.36
C SER A 332 25.97 -2.03 -14.54
N ALA A 333 26.75 -3.12 -14.57
CA ALA A 333 26.47 -4.30 -13.73
C ALA A 333 26.39 -3.94 -12.23
N ALA A 334 27.26 -3.03 -11.78
CA ALA A 334 27.22 -2.46 -10.44
C ALA A 334 25.92 -1.68 -10.19
N GLY A 335 25.48 -0.85 -11.14
CA GLY A 335 24.21 -0.11 -11.04
C GLY A 335 22.98 -1.03 -10.98
N GLN A 336 22.96 -2.10 -11.77
CA GLN A 336 21.91 -3.12 -11.72
C GLN A 336 21.87 -3.84 -10.37
N ALA A 337 23.03 -4.19 -9.81
CA ALA A 337 23.12 -4.72 -8.44
C ALA A 337 22.61 -3.70 -7.42
N GLY A 338 22.98 -2.42 -7.57
CA GLY A 338 22.46 -1.32 -6.74
C GLY A 338 20.94 -1.19 -6.79
N LEU A 339 20.33 -1.30 -7.97
CA LEU A 339 18.87 -1.29 -8.14
C LEU A 339 18.19 -2.48 -7.46
N VAL A 340 18.78 -3.67 -7.54
CA VAL A 340 18.29 -4.86 -6.84
C VAL A 340 18.37 -4.66 -5.33
N LEU A 341 19.50 -4.17 -4.81
CA LEU A 341 19.68 -3.88 -3.38
C LEU A 341 18.67 -2.83 -2.90
N LEU A 342 18.46 -1.77 -3.68
CA LEU A 342 17.49 -0.72 -3.38
C LEU A 342 16.06 -1.28 -3.35
N GLY A 343 15.70 -2.09 -4.34
CA GLY A 343 14.40 -2.76 -4.40
C GLY A 343 14.17 -3.70 -3.21
N CYS A 344 15.19 -4.46 -2.82
CA CYS A 344 15.14 -5.29 -1.61
C CYS A 344 14.89 -4.45 -0.35
N GLY A 345 15.65 -3.35 -0.18
CA GLY A 345 15.48 -2.43 0.94
C GLY A 345 14.06 -1.84 1.00
N TYR A 346 13.54 -1.36 -0.13
CA TYR A 346 12.18 -0.82 -0.23
C TYR A 346 11.09 -1.85 0.00
N GLY A 347 11.24 -3.09 -0.49
CA GLY A 347 10.30 -4.17 -0.23
C GLY A 347 10.20 -4.52 1.25
N VAL A 348 11.37 -4.59 1.92
CA VAL A 348 11.46 -4.80 3.36
C VAL A 348 10.83 -3.66 4.14
N LEU A 349 11.19 -2.42 3.85
CA LEU A 349 10.66 -1.24 4.54
C LEU A 349 9.13 -1.09 4.37
N SER A 350 8.60 -1.27 3.16
CA SER A 350 7.16 -1.17 2.89
C SER A 350 6.35 -2.17 3.73
N THR A 351 6.80 -3.42 3.79
CA THR A 351 6.10 -4.48 4.52
C THR A 351 6.29 -4.34 6.03
N THR A 352 7.50 -4.03 6.49
CA THR A 352 7.77 -3.86 7.93
C THR A 352 7.12 -2.62 8.54
N ALA A 353 7.00 -1.51 7.80
CA ALA A 353 6.28 -0.33 8.28
C ALA A 353 4.83 -0.65 8.63
N THR A 354 4.19 -1.48 7.80
CA THR A 354 2.83 -1.97 8.04
C THR A 354 2.79 -2.89 9.26
N LEU A 355 3.74 -3.82 9.40
CA LEU A 355 3.80 -4.74 10.54
C LEU A 355 4.04 -4.00 11.87
N ALA A 356 4.98 -3.04 11.90
CA ALA A 356 5.30 -2.25 13.10
C ALA A 356 4.16 -1.31 13.49
N GLY A 357 3.51 -0.67 12.51
CA GLY A 357 2.37 0.22 12.75
C GLY A 357 1.12 -0.50 13.22
N THR A 358 1.04 -1.82 13.08
CA THR A 358 -0.15 -2.61 13.40
C THR A 358 0.05 -3.67 14.48
N SER A 359 1.26 -3.81 15.02
CA SER A 359 1.57 -4.85 16.02
C SER A 359 0.75 -4.72 17.29
N GLY A 360 0.53 -3.49 17.77
CA GLY A 360 -0.27 -3.20 18.96
C GLY A 360 -1.76 -2.91 18.69
N VAL A 361 -2.22 -3.08 17.44
CA VAL A 361 -3.57 -2.68 17.04
C VAL A 361 -4.54 -3.87 17.12
N PRO A 362 -5.68 -3.74 17.82
CA PRO A 362 -6.75 -4.73 17.83
C PRO A 362 -7.23 -5.17 16.43
N SER A 363 -7.72 -6.41 16.30
CA SER A 363 -8.08 -7.00 15.00
C SER A 363 -9.27 -6.31 14.30
N ASP A 364 -10.16 -5.70 15.08
CA ASP A 364 -11.29 -4.87 14.63
C ASP A 364 -10.83 -3.53 14.04
N ARG A 365 -9.71 -2.97 14.51
CA ARG A 365 -9.17 -1.68 14.04
C ARG A 365 -7.97 -1.81 13.10
N TYR A 366 -7.56 -3.03 12.78
CA TYR A 366 -6.42 -3.30 11.91
C TYR A 366 -6.54 -2.61 10.54
N ALA A 367 -7.73 -2.64 9.92
CA ALA A 367 -7.98 -1.98 8.64
C ALA A 367 -7.81 -0.45 8.72
N LEU A 368 -8.26 0.17 9.82
CA LEU A 368 -8.09 1.61 10.07
C LEU A 368 -6.61 1.98 10.20
N ALA A 369 -5.84 1.18 10.94
CA ALA A 369 -4.41 1.42 11.12
C ALA A 369 -3.64 1.29 9.79
N VAL A 370 -3.88 0.24 9.00
CA VAL A 370 -3.23 0.10 7.68
C VAL A 370 -3.66 1.21 6.71
N GLY A 371 -4.91 1.67 6.79
CA GLY A 371 -5.38 2.83 6.04
C GLY A 371 -4.61 4.11 6.40
N ALA A 372 -4.45 4.40 7.69
CA ALA A 372 -3.67 5.55 8.16
C ALA A 372 -2.20 5.47 7.70
N LEU A 373 -1.56 4.30 7.83
CA LEU A 373 -0.20 4.06 7.36
C LEU A 373 -0.06 4.26 5.85
N SER A 374 -1.04 3.80 5.07
CA SER A 374 -1.07 4.02 3.62
C SER A 374 -1.26 5.50 3.28
N THR A 375 -2.07 6.22 4.05
CA THR A 375 -2.27 7.68 3.89
C THR A 375 -0.95 8.41 4.10
N ALA A 376 -0.26 8.12 5.20
CA ALA A 376 1.04 8.71 5.51
C ALA A 376 2.04 8.47 4.37
N ARG A 377 2.10 7.24 3.86
CA ARG A 377 2.95 6.88 2.73
C ARG A 377 2.60 7.60 1.43
N MET A 378 1.31 7.76 1.12
CA MET A 378 0.90 8.51 -0.08
C MET A 378 1.16 10.00 0.06
N LEU A 379 1.01 10.55 1.28
CA LEU A 379 1.39 11.93 1.57
C LEU A 379 2.88 12.13 1.33
N GLY A 380 3.75 11.29 1.90
CA GLY A 380 5.18 11.34 1.63
C GLY A 380 5.49 11.13 0.14
N GLY A 381 4.76 10.23 -0.51
CA GLY A 381 4.86 9.97 -1.94
C GLY A 381 4.45 11.14 -2.83
N ALA A 382 3.64 12.08 -2.33
CA ALA A 382 3.33 13.34 -3.02
C ALA A 382 4.39 14.40 -2.74
N LEU A 383 4.82 14.53 -1.48
CA LEU A 383 5.81 15.53 -1.03
C LEU A 383 7.20 15.29 -1.62
N GLY A 384 7.65 14.04 -1.67
CA GLY A 384 9.00 13.66 -2.12
C GLY A 384 9.27 14.04 -3.58
N PRO A 385 8.48 13.55 -4.56
CA PRO A 385 8.62 13.94 -5.95
C PRO A 385 8.41 15.43 -6.18
N ALA A 386 7.45 16.07 -5.48
CA ALA A 386 7.24 17.51 -5.58
C ALA A 386 8.48 18.30 -5.17
N ALA A 387 9.10 17.96 -4.04
CA ALA A 387 10.33 18.60 -3.58
C ALA A 387 11.52 18.33 -4.51
N ALA A 388 11.67 17.09 -4.99
CA ALA A 388 12.74 16.73 -5.92
C ALA A 388 12.61 17.47 -7.27
N LEU A 389 11.39 17.59 -7.80
CA LEU A 389 11.12 18.30 -9.03
C LEU A 389 11.28 19.81 -8.87
N ALA A 390 10.79 20.39 -7.77
CA ALA A 390 10.98 21.81 -7.47
C ALA A 390 12.46 22.18 -7.31
N TYR A 391 13.29 21.25 -6.80
CA TYR A 391 14.74 21.44 -6.72
C TYR A 391 15.42 21.43 -8.11
N LEU A 392 14.93 20.60 -9.03
CA LEU A 392 15.49 20.46 -10.38
C LEU A 392 15.03 21.57 -11.34
N ASP A 393 13.87 22.17 -11.09
CA ASP A 393 13.25 23.17 -11.97
C ASP A 393 14.17 24.34 -12.38
N PRO A 394 14.99 24.94 -11.48
CA PRO A 394 15.90 26.02 -11.86
C PRO A 394 17.05 25.59 -12.79
N PHE A 395 17.23 24.29 -13.04
CA PHE A 395 18.39 23.73 -13.75
C PHE A 395 17.98 22.87 -14.96
N PRO A 396 17.31 23.43 -15.98
CA PRO A 396 16.91 22.67 -17.16
C PRO A 396 18.13 22.07 -17.88
N GLY A 397 18.08 20.76 -18.16
CA GLY A 397 19.14 20.02 -18.85
C GLY A 397 20.35 19.62 -17.98
N GLN A 398 20.31 19.88 -16.67
CA GLN A 398 21.34 19.45 -15.71
C GLN A 398 20.82 18.38 -14.74
N VAL A 399 19.72 17.67 -15.05
CA VAL A 399 19.15 16.70 -14.13
C VAL A 399 20.17 15.60 -13.82
N SER A 400 20.96 15.16 -14.80
CA SER A 400 22.05 14.21 -14.55
C SER A 400 23.07 14.62 -13.47
N MET A 401 23.43 15.90 -13.40
CA MET A 401 24.40 16.42 -12.44
C MET A 401 23.76 16.60 -11.05
N ARG A 402 22.52 17.10 -11.01
CA ARG A 402 21.76 17.40 -9.79
C ARG A 402 21.01 16.20 -9.20
N TYR A 403 20.82 15.13 -9.97
CA TYR A 403 20.23 13.89 -9.49
C TYR A 403 21.07 13.25 -8.38
N ARG A 404 22.40 13.45 -8.40
CA ARG A 404 23.29 13.03 -7.31
C ARG A 404 22.97 13.75 -6.00
N ASP A 405 22.61 15.03 -6.05
CA ASP A 405 22.21 15.81 -4.87
C ASP A 405 20.89 15.26 -4.29
N VAL A 406 19.94 14.90 -5.16
CA VAL A 406 18.69 14.24 -4.75
C VAL A 406 18.98 12.87 -4.12
N LEU A 407 19.81 12.03 -4.75
CA LEU A 407 20.20 10.75 -4.16
C LEU A 407 20.92 10.91 -2.82
N ALA A 408 21.81 11.89 -2.69
CA ALA A 408 22.54 12.16 -1.46
C ALA A 408 21.60 12.63 -0.33
N SER A 409 20.62 13.48 -0.64
CA SER A 409 19.61 13.90 0.33
C SER A 409 18.73 12.72 0.80
N VAL A 410 18.27 11.88 -0.13
CA VAL A 410 17.49 10.68 0.19
C VAL A 410 18.32 9.66 0.97
N PHE A 411 19.60 9.52 0.63
CA PHE A 411 20.57 8.71 1.36
C PHE A 411 20.73 9.21 2.79
N ALA A 412 20.99 10.51 2.98
CA ALA A 412 21.18 11.11 4.30
C ALA A 412 19.96 10.91 5.18
N VAL A 413 18.75 11.19 4.66
CA VAL A 413 17.50 10.96 5.39
C VAL A 413 17.34 9.48 5.74
N THR A 414 17.56 8.58 4.79
CA THR A 414 17.41 7.13 5.02
C THR A 414 18.42 6.61 6.06
N LEU A 415 19.66 7.08 6.01
CA LEU A 415 20.73 6.71 6.93
C LEU A 415 20.46 7.25 8.34
N LEU A 416 20.09 8.53 8.47
CA LEU A 416 19.75 9.14 9.76
C LEU A 416 18.62 8.40 10.46
N LEU A 417 17.63 7.93 9.69
CA LEU A 417 16.52 7.15 10.22
C LEU A 417 16.94 5.75 10.66
N ALA A 418 17.77 5.08 9.85
CA ALA A 418 18.33 3.79 10.22
C ALA A 418 19.16 3.90 11.51
N LEU A 419 19.97 4.95 11.63
CA LEU A 419 20.77 5.26 12.82
C LEU A 419 19.90 5.61 14.03
N ALA A 420 18.91 6.49 13.90
CA ALA A 420 18.00 6.84 14.98
C ALA A 420 17.24 5.60 15.50
N GLY A 421 16.84 4.72 14.58
CA GLY A 421 16.28 3.41 14.89
C GLY A 421 17.25 2.53 15.69
N LEU A 422 18.48 2.38 15.21
CA LEU A 422 19.52 1.58 15.87
C LEU A 422 19.86 2.11 17.28
N ILE A 423 20.11 3.41 17.41
CA ILE A 423 20.42 4.06 18.70
C ILE A 423 19.29 3.80 19.71
N ARG A 424 18.04 3.89 19.27
CA ARG A 424 16.89 3.58 20.12
C ARG A 424 16.85 2.10 20.50
N ALA A 425 17.10 1.18 19.56
CA ALA A 425 17.11 -0.25 19.86
C ALA A 425 18.19 -0.63 20.90
N VAL A 426 19.35 0.03 20.83
CA VAL A 426 20.41 -0.13 21.82
C VAL A 426 19.99 0.47 23.17
N ARG A 427 19.36 1.66 23.17
CA ARG A 427 18.94 2.36 24.41
C ARG A 427 17.75 1.71 25.13
N THR A 428 16.79 1.16 24.40
CA THR A 428 15.59 0.54 25.01
C THR A 428 15.74 -0.95 25.26
N GLY A 429 16.92 -1.52 24.96
CA GLY A 429 17.12 -2.96 24.84
C GLY A 429 16.33 -3.57 23.68
N PRO A 430 16.55 -4.85 23.33
CA PRO A 430 15.66 -5.56 22.43
C PRO A 430 14.27 -5.50 23.06
N VAL A 431 13.36 -4.76 22.41
CA VAL A 431 11.94 -4.93 22.65
C VAL A 431 11.66 -6.37 22.24
N ALA A 432 11.79 -7.29 23.20
CA ALA A 432 11.29 -8.62 23.09
C ALA A 432 9.79 -8.43 22.87
N GLY A 433 9.42 -8.38 21.59
CA GLY A 433 8.08 -8.69 21.16
C GLY A 433 7.87 -10.13 21.56
N ARG A 434 7.54 -10.34 22.85
CA ARG A 434 6.69 -11.44 23.24
C ARG A 434 5.43 -11.18 22.41
N LEU A 435 5.37 -11.79 21.24
CA LEU A 435 4.11 -12.24 20.70
C LEU A 435 3.52 -13.02 21.88
N HIS A 436 2.61 -12.39 22.64
CA HIS A 436 1.80 -13.15 23.56
C HIS A 436 1.25 -14.29 22.69
N PRO A 437 1.55 -15.56 23.00
CA PRO A 437 0.87 -16.65 22.32
C PRO A 437 -0.60 -16.31 22.43
N VAL A 438 -1.28 -16.30 21.29
CA VAL A 438 -2.72 -16.10 21.20
C VAL A 438 -3.30 -16.96 22.30
N ALA A 439 -3.83 -16.34 23.35
CA ALA A 439 -4.56 -17.07 24.37
C ALA A 439 -5.61 -17.85 23.59
N ALA A 440 -5.54 -19.18 23.65
CA ALA A 440 -6.61 -20.02 23.16
C ALA A 440 -7.93 -19.44 23.68
N PRO A 441 -9.00 -19.41 22.89
CA PRO A 441 -10.24 -18.76 23.28
C PRO A 441 -10.77 -19.42 24.56
N GLY A 442 -10.46 -18.80 25.70
CA GLY A 442 -11.06 -19.11 26.98
C GLY A 442 -12.49 -18.62 26.91
N GLY A 443 -13.42 -19.57 26.92
CA GLY A 443 -14.83 -19.30 27.14
C GLY A 443 -15.00 -18.48 28.42
N ALA A 444 -15.92 -17.52 28.36
CA ALA A 444 -16.31 -16.75 29.52
C ALA A 444 -16.85 -17.66 30.62
N ALA A 445 -16.26 -17.62 31.82
CA ALA A 445 -16.97 -17.78 33.10
C ALA A 445 -16.06 -17.41 34.29
N SER A 446 -16.48 -16.38 35.02
CA SER A 446 -16.40 -16.15 36.47
C SER A 446 -15.56 -17.07 37.39
N THR A 447 -14.78 -16.39 38.25
CA THR A 447 -14.53 -16.66 39.70
C THR A 447 -14.16 -18.08 40.17
N SER A 448 -12.94 -18.24 40.69
CA SER A 448 -12.64 -18.58 42.10
C SER A 448 -11.19 -19.07 42.26
N ALA A 449 -10.60 -18.78 43.41
CA ALA A 449 -9.26 -19.20 43.80
C ALA A 449 -9.11 -20.74 43.91
N GLY A 450 -7.91 -21.24 43.59
CA GLY A 450 -7.43 -22.58 43.93
C GLY A 450 -7.69 -23.69 42.92
N ALA A 451 -6.70 -24.04 42.10
CA ALA A 451 -6.64 -25.35 41.43
C ALA A 451 -5.19 -25.75 41.10
N THR A 452 -4.78 -26.90 41.63
CA THR A 452 -3.57 -27.68 41.32
C THR A 452 -3.55 -28.14 39.86
N PRO A 453 -2.37 -28.46 39.28
CA PRO A 453 -2.26 -28.91 37.89
C PRO A 453 -2.99 -30.25 37.65
N PRO A 454 -3.56 -30.48 36.46
CA PRO A 454 -4.39 -31.65 36.18
C PRO A 454 -3.57 -32.95 36.16
N ALA A 455 -4.22 -34.01 36.63
CA ALA A 455 -3.68 -35.36 36.75
C ALA A 455 -3.43 -36.03 35.38
N PRO A 456 -2.53 -37.03 35.30
CA PRO A 456 -2.09 -37.68 34.06
C PRO A 456 -3.19 -38.30 33.16
N ALA A 457 -4.42 -38.47 33.64
CA ALA A 457 -5.54 -39.00 32.85
C ALA A 457 -5.99 -38.05 31.71
N ASP A 458 -5.75 -36.74 31.81
CA ASP A 458 -6.13 -35.78 30.77
C ASP A 458 -5.22 -35.85 29.53
N VAL A 459 -3.96 -36.28 29.70
CA VAL A 459 -2.99 -36.36 28.60
C VAL A 459 -3.31 -37.49 27.64
N ASP A 460 -3.71 -38.65 28.15
CA ASP A 460 -4.10 -39.80 27.31
C ASP A 460 -5.45 -39.56 26.60
N THR A 461 -6.34 -38.81 27.25
CA THR A 461 -7.59 -38.38 26.62
C THR A 461 -7.31 -37.42 25.45
N LEU A 462 -6.38 -36.48 25.61
CA LEU A 462 -5.97 -35.57 24.54
C LEU A 462 -5.21 -36.29 23.42
N ARG A 463 -4.35 -37.25 23.78
CA ARG A 463 -3.62 -38.10 22.82
C ARG A 463 -4.58 -38.94 21.97
N SER A 464 -5.58 -39.56 22.59
CA SER A 464 -6.59 -40.36 21.87
C SER A 464 -7.49 -39.49 20.97
N ALA A 465 -7.77 -38.23 21.35
CA ALA A 465 -8.49 -37.29 20.51
C ALA A 465 -7.68 -36.88 19.28
N LEU A 466 -6.38 -36.60 19.44
CA LEU A 466 -5.47 -36.25 18.34
C LEU A 466 -5.27 -37.42 17.36
N LEU A 467 -5.15 -38.66 17.86
CA LEU A 467 -5.04 -39.85 17.01
C LEU A 467 -6.32 -40.09 16.20
N ARG A 468 -7.51 -39.90 16.80
CA ARG A 468 -8.80 -39.98 16.09
C ARG A 468 -8.92 -38.89 15.01
N GLN A 469 -8.42 -37.69 15.28
CA GLN A 469 -8.43 -36.59 14.31
C GLN A 469 -7.47 -36.86 13.14
N ARG A 470 -6.29 -37.42 13.41
CA ARG A 470 -5.34 -37.83 12.38
C ARG A 470 -5.92 -38.93 11.47
N ALA A 471 -6.52 -39.97 12.04
CA ALA A 471 -7.15 -41.05 11.27
C ALA A 471 -8.27 -40.55 10.35
N ARG A 472 -9.06 -39.55 10.81
CA ARG A 472 -10.08 -38.90 9.96
C ARG A 472 -9.48 -38.14 8.78
N LEU A 473 -8.37 -37.44 8.99
CA LEU A 473 -7.70 -36.70 7.92
C LEU A 473 -7.07 -37.64 6.88
N GLU A 474 -6.49 -38.76 7.34
CA GLU A 474 -5.95 -39.80 6.45
C GLU A 474 -7.06 -40.47 5.63
N ALA A 475 -8.23 -40.73 6.22
CA ALA A 475 -9.39 -41.27 5.49
C ALA A 475 -9.99 -40.27 4.48
N MET A 476 -9.98 -38.97 4.78
CA MET A 476 -10.41 -37.94 3.83
C MET A 476 -9.43 -37.80 2.66
N ALA A 477 -8.13 -37.90 2.93
CA ALA A 477 -7.09 -37.86 1.90
C ALA A 477 -7.20 -39.06 0.96
N SER A 478 -7.39 -40.28 1.49
CA SER A 478 -7.54 -41.48 0.66
C SER A 478 -8.83 -41.47 -0.16
N ALA A 479 -9.93 -40.94 0.37
CA ALA A 479 -11.17 -40.75 -0.38
C ALA A 479 -10.99 -39.75 -1.54
N ALA A 480 -10.28 -38.65 -1.30
CA ALA A 480 -9.98 -37.66 -2.34
C ALA A 480 -9.04 -38.21 -3.43
N GLU A 481 -8.05 -39.04 -3.05
CA GLU A 481 -7.17 -39.73 -4.01
C GLU A 481 -7.94 -40.76 -4.85
N ALA A 482 -8.86 -41.51 -4.26
CA ALA A 482 -9.71 -42.45 -4.98
C ALA A 482 -10.67 -41.73 -5.95
N GLU A 483 -11.23 -40.59 -5.54
CA GLU A 483 -12.07 -39.75 -6.40
C GLU A 483 -11.27 -39.16 -7.56
N LEU A 484 -10.06 -38.65 -7.29
CA LEU A 484 -9.17 -38.12 -8.32
C LEU A 484 -8.74 -39.21 -9.32
N ALA A 485 -8.40 -40.41 -8.83
CA ALA A 485 -8.08 -41.56 -9.67
C ALA A 485 -9.26 -41.96 -10.57
N SER A 486 -10.49 -41.89 -10.04
CA SER A 486 -11.71 -42.19 -10.80
C SER A 486 -12.02 -41.16 -11.90
N LEU A 487 -11.57 -39.91 -11.73
CA LEU A 487 -11.72 -38.82 -12.71
C LEU A 487 -10.65 -38.85 -13.80
N THR A 488 -9.52 -39.52 -13.56
CA THR A 488 -8.41 -39.65 -14.52
C THR A 488 -8.44 -40.94 -15.34
N ASP A 489 -9.40 -41.85 -15.11
CA ASP A 489 -9.52 -43.09 -15.89
C ASP A 489 -10.08 -42.82 -17.30
N PRO A 490 -9.27 -42.97 -18.37
CA PRO A 490 -9.69 -42.65 -19.74
C PRO A 490 -10.74 -43.60 -20.33
N ARG A 491 -11.20 -44.62 -19.58
CA ARG A 491 -12.17 -45.63 -20.05
C ARG A 491 -13.62 -45.38 -19.64
N ARG A 492 -13.95 -44.32 -18.90
CA ARG A 492 -15.34 -44.04 -18.49
C ARG A 492 -16.00 -42.92 -19.29
N SER A 493 -16.94 -43.31 -20.16
CA SER A 493 -17.91 -42.42 -20.80
C SER A 493 -18.79 -41.71 -19.76
N HIS A 494 -18.98 -40.41 -19.93
CA HIS A 494 -19.79 -39.54 -19.07
C HIS A 494 -21.21 -40.09 -18.81
N THR A 495 -21.47 -40.50 -17.58
CA THR A 495 -22.83 -40.53 -17.00
C THR A 495 -22.84 -39.70 -15.72
N PRO A 496 -23.81 -38.78 -15.54
CA PRO A 496 -23.84 -37.89 -14.39
C PRO A 496 -24.23 -38.65 -13.12
N VAL A 497 -23.38 -38.59 -12.09
CA VAL A 497 -23.64 -39.17 -10.77
C VAL A 497 -24.63 -38.28 -10.01
N ARG A 498 -25.81 -38.81 -9.66
CA ARG A 498 -26.74 -38.20 -8.70
C ARG A 498 -26.14 -38.26 -7.29
N VAL A 499 -25.82 -37.10 -6.71
CA VAL A 499 -25.43 -36.99 -5.30
C VAL A 499 -26.69 -37.06 -4.44
N ALA A 500 -26.80 -38.09 -3.59
CA ALA A 500 -27.84 -38.20 -2.57
C ALA A 500 -27.57 -37.22 -1.40
N PRO A 501 -28.60 -36.62 -0.77
CA PRO A 501 -28.41 -35.66 0.30
C PRO A 501 -27.89 -36.34 1.57
N ALA A 502 -26.76 -35.84 2.08
CA ALA A 502 -26.21 -36.28 3.35
C ALA A 502 -27.13 -35.87 4.51
N SER A 503 -27.69 -36.85 5.21
CA SER A 503 -28.41 -36.67 6.47
C SER A 503 -27.45 -36.27 7.58
N LEU A 504 -27.53 -35.02 8.06
CA LEU A 504 -26.86 -34.54 9.26
C LEU A 504 -27.57 -35.06 10.52
N PRO A 505 -26.87 -35.60 11.53
CA PRO A 505 -27.48 -35.89 12.82
C PRO A 505 -27.69 -34.59 13.61
N THR A 506 -28.88 -34.45 14.18
CA THR A 506 -29.29 -33.40 15.11
C THR A 506 -28.41 -33.37 16.36
N VAL A 507 -27.83 -32.20 16.65
CA VAL A 507 -27.13 -31.91 17.92
C VAL A 507 -28.17 -31.69 19.01
N VAL A 508 -28.21 -32.60 19.98
CA VAL A 508 -29.04 -32.50 21.19
C VAL A 508 -28.45 -31.44 22.13
N SER A 509 -29.29 -30.48 22.54
CA SER A 509 -29.00 -29.45 23.54
C SER A 509 -29.08 -30.03 24.96
N PRO A 510 -28.08 -29.83 25.85
CA PRO A 510 -28.20 -30.19 27.26
C PRO A 510 -28.62 -28.96 28.07
N ARG A 511 -29.93 -28.75 28.28
CA ARG A 511 -30.44 -27.91 29.38
C ARG A 511 -31.73 -28.48 29.93
N GLY A 512 -31.66 -28.97 31.16
CA GLY A 512 -32.79 -29.42 31.97
C GLY A 512 -32.29 -29.97 33.30
N GLY A 513 -32.00 -29.10 34.27
CA GLY A 513 -31.88 -29.47 35.69
C GLY A 513 -33.24 -29.43 36.37
N PRO A 514 -33.45 -30.15 37.49
CA PRO A 514 -34.79 -30.44 38.02
C PRO A 514 -35.31 -29.38 39.01
N ALA A 515 -36.65 -29.39 39.11
CA ALA A 515 -37.59 -28.72 40.02
C ALA A 515 -37.88 -27.24 39.79
#